data_AF-A0A974HT72-F1
#
_entry.id   AF-A0A974HT72-F1
#
_cell.length_a   1.000
_cell.length_b   1.000
_cell.length_c   1.000
_cell.angle_alpha   90.00
_cell.angle_beta   90.00
_cell.angle_gamma   90.00
#
_symmetry.space_group_name_H-M   'P 1'
#
loop_
_entity.id
_entity.type
_entity.pdbx_description
1 polymer ?
#
loop_
_entity_poly.entity_id
_entity_poly.type
_entity_poly.pdbx_seq_one_letter_code
_entity_poly.pdbx_strand_id
1 'polypeptide(L)'
;MRNLTSLLLLLTALLWVNCCKAADSEERLMNNLLRKDKYNKLIRPAYYNSQLVSIQLQLSLAQLISVVSKLRSHFHPNEWVDYRLTWNPDDYDGIKKLRIPSQQIWLPDIVLYNNADGTYEVSLFTNAVVQNNGSVAWLPPAIYKSACKIEVKHFPFDQQNCTLKFRSWTYDYTEIDLVLNTGWATMDDFTPSGEWDIIELPGRRTICPLDPTYVDVTYDFIIKRKPLFYTINLIIPCILITSLAILVFYLPSDCGQKMTLCISVLLALTVFLLLISKIVPPTSLDVPLIGKYLMFTMVLVTFSIVTSVCVLNVHHRSPSTHTMPSWVKNCFIERLPVFLFMKRPENHSASQKLRNYRRNMQMESFQNSNYSVNMTTARPRDPMVNDPSENLRNQESRYRYPRRYNQEVHEAMDGVKFISEHMKSEDEEQSIIEDWKYVAMVVDRLFLWIFIIVCIVGTVGLFMQPLIQNHSPADYH
;
A
#
# COMPACT_ATOMS: atom_id res chain seq x y z
N MET A 1 84.29 -16.75 14.69
CA MET A 1 83.17 -15.79 14.78
C MET A 1 83.35 -14.52 13.95
N ARG A 2 84.54 -13.87 13.90
CA ARG A 2 84.79 -12.65 13.08
C ARG A 2 84.61 -12.80 11.56
N ASN A 3 84.90 -13.97 10.97
CA ASN A 3 84.78 -14.17 9.53
C ASN A 3 83.31 -14.35 9.08
N LEU A 4 82.45 -14.91 9.94
CA LEU A 4 81.04 -15.13 9.62
C LEU A 4 80.25 -13.81 9.64
N THR A 5 80.56 -12.92 10.58
CA THR A 5 79.96 -11.57 10.65
C THR A 5 80.36 -10.69 9.47
N SER A 6 81.62 -10.81 9.01
CA SER A 6 82.09 -10.06 7.85
C SER A 6 81.45 -10.56 6.55
N LEU A 7 81.24 -11.88 6.41
CA LEU A 7 80.54 -12.46 5.26
C LEU A 7 79.06 -12.09 5.24
N LEU A 8 78.41 -12.07 6.41
CA LEU A 8 77.02 -11.66 6.55
C LEU A 8 76.83 -10.17 6.22
N LEU A 9 77.76 -9.30 6.66
CA LEU A 9 77.76 -7.87 6.31
C LEU A 9 77.99 -7.61 4.81
N LEU A 10 78.80 -8.44 4.15
CA LEU A 10 79.04 -8.33 2.71
C LEU A 10 77.82 -8.81 1.91
N LEU A 11 77.16 -9.88 2.36
CA LEU A 11 75.91 -10.37 1.78
C LEU A 11 74.75 -9.37 1.97
N THR A 12 74.64 -8.76 3.15
CA THR A 12 73.63 -7.71 3.37
C THR A 12 73.93 -6.46 2.56
N ALA A 13 75.19 -6.05 2.42
CA ALA A 13 75.58 -4.94 1.56
C ALA A 13 75.28 -5.22 0.07
N LEU A 14 75.56 -6.43 -0.43
CA LEU A 14 75.23 -6.85 -1.81
C LEU A 14 73.71 -6.89 -2.06
N LEU A 15 72.94 -7.35 -1.07
CA LEU A 15 71.47 -7.32 -1.13
C LEU A 15 70.92 -5.88 -1.13
N TRP A 16 71.54 -4.97 -0.36
CA TRP A 16 71.17 -3.55 -0.34
C TRP A 16 71.50 -2.83 -1.65
N VAL A 17 72.64 -3.12 -2.27
CA VAL A 17 73.03 -2.53 -3.57
C VAL A 17 72.10 -2.98 -4.70
N ASN A 18 71.67 -4.24 -4.71
CA ASN A 18 70.68 -4.71 -5.70
C ASN A 18 69.30 -4.09 -5.48
N CYS A 19 68.92 -3.80 -4.24
CA CYS A 19 67.64 -3.14 -3.94
C CYS A 19 67.61 -1.68 -4.40
N CYS A 20 68.72 -0.93 -4.26
CA CYS A 20 68.79 0.47 -4.71
C CYS A 20 68.79 0.64 -6.25
N LYS A 21 69.22 -0.36 -7.02
CA LYS A 21 69.21 -0.29 -8.50
C LYS A 21 67.80 -0.39 -9.10
N ALA A 22 66.95 -1.21 -8.50
CA ALA A 22 65.59 -1.43 -9.01
C ALA A 22 64.76 -0.14 -9.02
N ALA A 23 64.83 0.69 -7.98
CA ALA A 23 64.09 1.96 -7.90
C ALA A 23 64.60 3.02 -8.90
N ASP A 24 65.92 3.10 -9.12
CA ASP A 24 66.53 4.00 -10.12
C ASP A 24 66.14 3.58 -11.55
N SER A 25 66.04 2.28 -11.82
CA SER A 25 65.67 1.75 -13.14
C SER A 25 64.21 2.09 -13.53
N GLU A 26 63.26 2.03 -12.59
CA GLU A 26 61.86 2.42 -12.82
C GLU A 26 61.73 3.93 -13.08
N GLU A 27 62.46 4.76 -12.32
CA GLU A 27 62.47 6.21 -12.52
C GLU A 27 63.05 6.58 -13.90
N ARG A 28 64.17 5.95 -14.28
CA ARG A 28 64.77 6.13 -15.61
C ARG A 28 63.84 5.69 -16.73
N LEU A 29 63.11 4.59 -16.55
CA LEU A 29 62.11 4.12 -17.51
C LEU A 29 60.96 5.12 -17.64
N MET A 30 60.40 5.58 -16.51
CA MET A 30 59.32 6.55 -16.47
C MET A 30 59.70 7.85 -17.20
N ASN A 31 60.88 8.40 -16.89
CA ASN A 31 61.39 9.62 -17.51
C ASN A 31 61.65 9.47 -19.02
N ASN A 32 62.04 8.27 -19.48
CA ASN A 32 62.23 8.00 -20.91
C ASN A 32 60.89 7.85 -21.66
N LEU A 33 59.91 7.18 -21.05
CA LEU A 33 58.59 6.96 -21.65
C LEU A 33 57.78 8.26 -21.74
N LEU A 34 57.74 9.04 -20.66
CA LEU A 34 56.92 10.26 -20.55
C LEU A 34 57.67 11.55 -20.91
N ARG A 35 58.79 11.44 -21.65
CA ARG A 35 59.54 12.60 -22.09
C ARG A 35 58.65 13.50 -22.96
N LYS A 36 58.65 14.82 -22.71
CA LYS A 36 57.77 15.79 -23.39
C LYS A 36 57.90 15.77 -24.92
N ASP A 37 59.08 15.45 -25.44
CA ASP A 37 59.31 15.38 -26.89
C ASP A 37 58.75 14.11 -27.54
N LYS A 38 58.48 13.07 -26.74
CA LYS A 38 58.07 11.74 -27.21
C LYS A 38 56.59 11.46 -26.96
N TYR A 39 56.05 11.93 -25.83
CA TYR A 39 54.70 11.59 -25.40
C TYR A 39 53.79 12.81 -25.30
N ASN A 40 52.73 12.81 -26.10
CA ASN A 40 51.65 13.79 -26.01
C ASN A 40 50.34 13.09 -25.67
N LYS A 41 49.83 13.34 -24.47
CA LYS A 41 48.60 12.73 -23.94
C LYS A 41 47.32 13.17 -24.65
N LEU A 42 47.35 14.26 -25.40
CA LEU A 42 46.17 14.76 -26.13
C LEU A 42 45.95 14.00 -27.45
N ILE A 43 46.94 13.25 -27.92
CA ILE A 43 46.90 12.54 -29.20
C ILE A 43 46.64 11.06 -28.94
N ARG A 44 45.60 10.53 -29.59
CA ARG A 44 45.25 9.11 -29.51
C ARG A 44 46.36 8.20 -30.04
N PRO A 45 46.56 7.00 -29.47
CA PRO A 45 47.65 6.11 -29.83
C PRO A 45 47.32 5.30 -31.10
N ALA A 46 47.39 5.95 -32.25
CA ALA A 46 47.22 5.31 -33.56
C ALA A 46 48.47 5.53 -34.43
N TYR A 47 48.90 4.51 -35.18
CA TYR A 47 50.01 4.65 -36.14
C TYR A 47 49.60 5.51 -37.35
N TYR A 48 48.34 5.38 -37.77
CA TYR A 48 47.73 6.10 -38.88
C TYR A 48 46.41 6.74 -38.45
N ASN A 49 46.03 7.87 -39.07
CA ASN A 49 44.77 8.54 -38.77
C ASN A 49 43.52 7.67 -39.06
N SER A 50 43.60 6.71 -39.98
CA SER A 50 42.47 5.81 -40.28
C SER A 50 42.41 4.57 -39.38
N GLN A 51 43.39 4.37 -38.49
CA GLN A 51 43.43 3.20 -37.62
C GLN A 51 42.47 3.39 -36.43
N LEU A 52 41.66 2.36 -36.18
CA LEU A 52 40.79 2.28 -35.01
C LEU A 52 41.57 1.84 -33.78
N VAL A 53 41.35 2.51 -32.65
CA VAL A 53 41.84 2.06 -31.34
C VAL A 53 40.75 1.22 -30.70
N SER A 54 40.96 -0.10 -30.63
CA SER A 54 40.03 -1.00 -29.96
C SER A 54 40.21 -0.94 -28.44
N ILE A 55 39.12 -0.71 -27.72
CA ILE A 55 39.08 -0.61 -26.27
C ILE A 55 38.16 -1.69 -25.75
N GLN A 56 38.71 -2.57 -24.93
CA GLN A 56 37.95 -3.62 -24.28
C GLN A 56 37.29 -3.06 -23.03
N LEU A 57 35.96 -3.17 -22.96
CA LEU A 57 35.14 -2.76 -21.83
C LEU A 57 34.58 -3.97 -21.11
N GLN A 58 34.71 -3.98 -19.79
CA GLN A 58 34.08 -4.95 -18.92
C GLN A 58 33.61 -4.30 -17.62
N LEU A 59 32.32 -4.49 -17.32
CA LEU A 59 31.71 -3.99 -16.10
C LEU A 59 31.72 -5.11 -15.03
N SER A 60 32.21 -4.78 -13.83
CA SER A 60 31.99 -5.59 -12.64
C SER A 60 31.20 -4.80 -11.60
N LEU A 61 30.24 -5.47 -10.97
CA LEU A 61 29.34 -4.87 -10.00
C LEU A 61 29.77 -5.26 -8.59
N ALA A 62 30.14 -4.27 -7.76
CA ALA A 62 30.47 -4.52 -6.36
C ALA A 62 29.26 -4.33 -5.44
N GLN A 63 28.47 -3.27 -5.64
CA GLN A 63 27.28 -3.01 -4.83
C GLN A 63 26.22 -2.17 -5.55
N LEU A 64 24.95 -2.56 -5.36
CA LEU A 64 23.77 -1.79 -5.74
C LEU A 64 23.29 -0.95 -4.53
N ILE A 65 23.72 0.31 -4.41
CA ILE A 65 23.31 1.21 -3.30
C ILE A 65 22.15 2.09 -3.78
N SER A 66 20.93 1.75 -3.34
CA SER A 66 19.66 2.50 -3.48
C SER A 66 19.27 2.93 -4.90
N VAL A 67 17.96 2.93 -5.19
CA VAL A 67 17.41 3.56 -6.42
C VAL A 67 17.51 5.10 -6.38
N VAL A 68 18.00 5.67 -5.26
CA VAL A 68 18.74 6.95 -5.26
C VAL A 68 20.23 6.64 -5.41
N SER A 69 20.52 6.16 -6.62
CA SER A 69 21.78 6.12 -7.34
C SER A 69 23.07 6.40 -6.54
N LYS A 70 23.68 5.34 -6.01
CA LYS A 70 25.13 5.24 -5.79
C LYS A 70 25.64 3.83 -6.13
N LEU A 71 25.78 3.47 -7.41
CA LEU A 71 26.42 2.19 -7.76
C LEU A 71 27.90 2.23 -7.35
N ARG A 72 28.43 1.27 -6.60
CA ARG A 72 29.90 1.07 -6.58
C ARG A 72 30.17 -0.04 -7.59
N SER A 73 30.59 0.32 -8.79
CA SER A 73 31.05 -0.65 -9.79
C SER A 73 32.57 -0.75 -9.70
N HIS A 74 33.08 -1.95 -9.45
CA HIS A 74 34.48 -2.25 -9.65
C HIS A 74 34.63 -2.48 -11.16
N PHE A 75 35.26 -1.59 -11.92
CA PHE A 75 35.51 -1.90 -13.33
C PHE A 75 36.48 -3.10 -13.42
N HIS A 76 36.44 -3.87 -14.52
CA HIS A 76 37.59 -4.62 -15.02
C HIS A 76 38.30 -3.73 -16.06
N PRO A 77 39.62 -3.87 -16.27
CA PRO A 77 40.41 -2.81 -16.90
C PRO A 77 39.90 -2.50 -18.29
N ASN A 78 39.75 -1.21 -18.58
CA ASN A 78 39.74 -0.77 -19.96
C ASN A 78 41.10 -1.13 -20.51
N GLU A 79 41.15 -2.15 -21.38
CA GLU A 79 42.38 -2.59 -22.01
C GLU A 79 42.46 -1.99 -23.41
N TRP A 80 43.51 -1.20 -23.63
CA TRP A 80 43.91 -0.72 -24.95
C TRP A 80 45.42 -0.81 -25.09
N VAL A 81 45.92 -0.72 -26.32
CA VAL A 81 47.35 -0.81 -26.60
C VAL A 81 47.85 0.56 -27.03
N ASP A 82 48.86 1.10 -26.32
CA ASP A 82 49.59 2.30 -26.72
C ASP A 82 51.02 1.92 -27.14
N TYR A 83 51.28 1.99 -28.44
CA TYR A 83 52.58 1.66 -29.03
C TYR A 83 53.73 2.56 -28.55
N ARG A 84 53.43 3.75 -28.01
CA ARG A 84 54.45 4.69 -27.52
C ARG A 84 54.98 4.29 -26.14
N LEU A 85 54.19 3.50 -25.40
CA LEU A 85 54.46 3.02 -24.05
C LEU A 85 55.08 1.61 -24.04
N THR A 86 55.84 1.25 -25.07
CA THR A 86 56.57 -0.03 -25.16
C THR A 86 58.03 0.12 -24.74
N TRP A 87 58.59 -0.89 -24.07
CA TRP A 87 60.02 -0.95 -23.74
C TRP A 87 60.52 -2.39 -23.72
N ASN A 88 61.84 -2.56 -23.83
CA ASN A 88 62.48 -3.86 -23.67
C ASN A 88 62.79 -4.10 -22.18
N PRO A 89 62.27 -5.18 -21.54
CA PRO A 89 62.57 -5.47 -20.15
C PRO A 89 64.07 -5.65 -19.86
N ASP A 90 64.84 -6.16 -20.82
CA ASP A 90 66.27 -6.45 -20.64
C ASP A 90 67.10 -5.18 -20.40
N ASP A 91 66.65 -4.02 -20.89
CA ASP A 91 67.32 -2.72 -20.72
C ASP A 91 67.03 -2.06 -19.36
N TYR A 92 66.03 -2.57 -18.63
CA TYR A 92 65.49 -1.97 -17.40
C TYR A 92 65.26 -3.04 -16.33
N ASP A 93 66.31 -3.78 -15.99
CA ASP A 93 66.33 -4.76 -14.88
C ASP A 93 65.17 -5.77 -14.89
N GLY A 94 64.63 -6.11 -16.06
CA GLY A 94 63.55 -7.08 -16.22
C GLY A 94 62.14 -6.55 -15.87
N ILE A 95 61.95 -5.23 -15.79
CA ILE A 95 60.64 -4.63 -15.47
C ILE A 95 59.63 -4.94 -16.58
N LYS A 96 58.53 -5.64 -16.23
CA LYS A 96 57.44 -6.01 -17.16
C LYS A 96 56.16 -5.20 -16.99
N LYS A 97 55.99 -4.56 -15.84
CA LYS A 97 54.78 -3.79 -15.49
C LYS A 97 55.19 -2.48 -14.83
N LEU A 98 54.57 -1.38 -15.23
CA LEU A 98 54.80 -0.05 -14.69
C LEU A 98 53.47 0.58 -14.28
N ARG A 99 53.43 1.29 -13.16
CA ARG A 99 52.24 2.03 -12.71
C ARG A 99 52.42 3.50 -12.99
N ILE A 100 51.58 4.07 -13.85
CA ILE A 100 51.64 5.47 -14.26
C ILE A 100 50.36 6.19 -13.80
N PRO A 101 50.44 7.41 -13.24
CA PRO A 101 49.25 8.21 -12.99
C PRO A 101 48.44 8.40 -14.28
N SER A 102 47.16 8.05 -14.27
CA SER A 102 46.30 8.06 -15.47
C SER A 102 46.23 9.45 -16.14
N GLN A 103 46.33 10.53 -15.37
CA GLN A 103 46.31 11.91 -15.86
C GLN A 103 47.52 12.31 -16.75
N GLN A 104 48.60 11.53 -16.73
CA GLN A 104 49.81 11.78 -17.51
C GLN A 104 49.81 11.05 -18.86
N ILE A 105 48.92 10.06 -19.04
CA ILE A 105 48.78 9.29 -20.26
C ILE A 105 47.50 9.66 -21.02
N TRP A 106 47.42 9.29 -22.29
CA TRP A 106 46.16 9.35 -23.03
C TRP A 106 45.18 8.34 -22.44
N LEU A 107 43.94 8.77 -22.22
CA LEU A 107 42.84 7.94 -21.74
C LEU A 107 41.64 8.13 -22.67
N PRO A 108 40.88 7.06 -22.94
CA PRO A 108 39.60 7.20 -23.60
C PRO A 108 38.56 7.80 -22.64
N ASP A 109 37.71 8.68 -23.15
CA ASP A 109 36.70 9.43 -22.41
C ASP A 109 35.34 8.70 -22.40
N ILE A 110 35.35 7.49 -21.86
CA ILE A 110 34.15 6.64 -21.81
C ILE A 110 33.27 7.10 -20.65
N VAL A 111 32.09 7.60 -20.99
CA VAL A 111 31.14 8.20 -20.05
C VAL A 111 29.79 7.49 -20.10
N LEU A 112 29.03 7.64 -19.02
CA LEU A 112 27.63 7.22 -18.97
C LEU A 112 26.75 8.29 -19.61
N TYR A 113 26.18 8.01 -20.78
CA TYR A 113 25.35 9.00 -21.50
C TYR A 113 24.00 9.25 -20.82
N ASN A 114 23.34 8.21 -20.31
CA ASN A 114 22.08 8.34 -19.61
C ASN A 114 22.28 8.64 -18.11
N ASN A 115 23.16 9.59 -17.79
CA ASN A 115 23.45 10.01 -16.43
C ASN A 115 22.34 10.94 -15.88
N ALA A 116 22.01 10.78 -14.61
CA ALA A 116 21.04 11.60 -13.89
C ALA A 116 21.67 12.76 -13.08
N ASP A 117 22.98 12.71 -12.78
CA ASP A 117 23.65 13.66 -11.86
C ASP A 117 24.30 14.86 -12.57
N GLY A 118 24.47 14.77 -13.90
CA GLY A 118 25.19 15.78 -14.70
C GLY A 118 26.72 15.73 -14.58
N THR A 119 27.28 14.87 -13.72
CA THR A 119 28.73 14.64 -13.57
C THR A 119 29.15 13.41 -14.38
N TYR A 120 29.70 13.64 -15.57
CA TYR A 120 30.08 12.57 -16.50
C TYR A 120 31.48 12.00 -16.23
N GLU A 121 32.31 12.72 -15.49
CA GLU A 121 33.68 12.30 -15.16
C GLU A 121 33.72 11.24 -14.06
N VAL A 122 34.73 10.39 -14.12
CA VAL A 122 34.95 9.37 -13.09
C VAL A 122 35.45 10.02 -11.80
N SER A 123 34.86 9.64 -10.66
CA SER A 123 35.11 10.26 -9.36
C SER A 123 36.55 10.13 -8.84
N LEU A 124 37.29 9.10 -9.27
CA LEU A 124 38.66 8.86 -8.81
C LEU A 124 39.55 8.40 -9.97
N PHE A 125 40.55 9.21 -10.28
CA PHE A 125 41.60 8.86 -11.23
C PHE A 125 42.68 8.03 -10.52
N THR A 126 42.63 6.71 -10.70
CA THR A 126 43.65 5.77 -10.21
C THR A 126 44.83 5.68 -11.17
N ASN A 127 45.93 5.09 -10.72
CA ASN A 127 47.07 4.77 -11.59
C ASN A 127 46.67 3.69 -12.60
N ALA A 128 47.11 3.84 -13.84
CA ALA A 128 47.00 2.81 -14.87
C ALA A 128 48.21 1.86 -14.78
N VAL A 129 47.96 0.58 -15.07
CA VAL A 129 49.01 -0.45 -15.14
C VAL A 129 49.36 -0.64 -16.60
N VAL A 130 50.60 -0.34 -16.96
CA VAL A 130 51.13 -0.49 -18.32
C VAL A 130 52.04 -1.72 -18.35
N GLN A 131 51.88 -2.57 -19.35
CA GLN A 131 52.76 -3.71 -19.62
C GLN A 131 53.81 -3.36 -20.67
N ASN A 132 54.94 -4.08 -20.69
CA ASN A 132 56.06 -3.82 -21.61
C ASN A 132 55.69 -3.92 -23.11
N ASN A 133 54.64 -4.67 -23.44
CA ASN A 133 54.08 -4.77 -24.80
C ASN A 133 53.22 -3.56 -25.20
N GLY A 134 53.07 -2.55 -24.33
CA GLY A 134 52.24 -1.37 -24.57
C GLY A 134 50.77 -1.52 -24.17
N SER A 135 50.37 -2.67 -23.62
CA SER A 135 49.01 -2.86 -23.10
C SER A 135 48.80 -2.03 -21.84
N VAL A 136 47.78 -1.17 -21.85
CA VAL A 136 47.40 -0.31 -20.73
C VAL A 136 46.09 -0.82 -20.16
N ALA A 137 46.10 -1.06 -18.85
CA ALA A 137 44.94 -1.48 -18.07
C ALA A 137 44.60 -0.37 -17.06
N TRP A 138 43.41 0.23 -17.18
CA TRP A 138 42.96 1.27 -16.26
C TRP A 138 41.66 0.89 -15.55
N LEU A 139 41.68 0.97 -14.22
CA LEU A 139 40.62 0.51 -13.33
C LEU A 139 40.17 1.59 -12.35
N PRO A 140 39.33 2.54 -12.77
CA PRO A 140 38.86 3.56 -11.86
C PRO A 140 37.61 3.06 -11.10
N PRO A 141 37.56 3.20 -9.75
CA PRO A 141 36.32 2.98 -9.02
C PRO A 141 35.38 4.15 -9.31
N ALA A 142 34.20 3.85 -9.83
CA ALA A 142 33.22 4.83 -10.25
C ALA A 142 31.89 4.64 -9.55
N ILE A 143 31.22 5.77 -9.28
CA ILE A 143 29.84 5.79 -8.83
C ILE A 143 28.95 6.34 -9.93
N TYR A 144 28.20 5.44 -10.58
CA TYR A 144 27.29 5.80 -11.65
C TYR A 144 25.88 6.05 -11.11
N LYS A 145 25.25 7.09 -11.66
CA LYS A 145 23.85 7.43 -11.41
C LYS A 145 23.12 7.48 -12.75
N SER A 146 22.41 6.42 -13.12
CA SER A 146 21.66 6.42 -14.38
C SER A 146 20.24 6.93 -14.21
N ALA A 147 19.75 7.59 -15.27
CA ALA A 147 18.35 7.85 -15.48
C ALA A 147 17.71 6.59 -16.10
N CYS A 148 16.82 5.96 -15.33
CA CYS A 148 16.06 4.79 -15.74
C CYS A 148 14.56 5.06 -15.54
N LYS A 149 13.74 4.59 -16.48
CA LYS A 149 12.29 4.62 -16.36
C LYS A 149 11.83 3.48 -15.47
N ILE A 150 11.11 3.80 -14.40
CA ILE A 150 10.59 2.82 -13.44
C ILE A 150 9.15 2.46 -13.80
N GLU A 151 8.86 1.16 -13.92
CA GLU A 151 7.53 0.64 -14.17
C GLU A 151 6.84 0.27 -12.85
N VAL A 152 5.83 1.06 -12.44
CA VAL A 152 5.20 0.94 -11.12
C VAL A 152 3.92 0.11 -11.09
N LYS A 153 3.53 -0.48 -12.24
CA LYS A 153 2.25 -1.16 -12.42
C LYS A 153 1.99 -2.24 -11.37
N HIS A 154 2.98 -3.09 -11.10
CA HIS A 154 2.90 -4.23 -10.18
C HIS A 154 3.59 -3.99 -8.84
N PHE A 155 3.82 -2.75 -8.44
CA PHE A 155 4.43 -2.42 -7.14
C PHE A 155 3.68 -3.10 -5.97
N PRO A 156 4.36 -3.73 -4.99
CA PRO A 156 5.81 -3.89 -4.79
C PRO A 156 6.40 -5.21 -5.36
N PHE A 157 5.66 -5.93 -6.20
CA PHE A 157 6.09 -7.17 -6.86
C PHE A 157 6.66 -6.90 -8.25
N ASP A 158 7.31 -5.75 -8.41
CA ASP A 158 7.81 -5.22 -9.66
C ASP A 158 9.18 -5.80 -10.04
N GLN A 159 9.37 -5.98 -11.35
CA GLN A 159 10.67 -6.13 -11.99
C GLN A 159 10.99 -4.84 -12.73
N GLN A 160 12.24 -4.42 -12.66
CA GLN A 160 12.72 -3.21 -13.32
C GLN A 160 13.84 -3.59 -14.30
N ASN A 161 13.83 -2.96 -15.47
CA ASN A 161 14.90 -3.08 -16.46
C ASN A 161 15.55 -1.72 -16.64
N CYS A 162 16.71 -1.54 -16.03
CA CYS A 162 17.46 -0.30 -16.09
C CYS A 162 18.71 -0.45 -16.94
N THR A 163 19.01 0.53 -17.79
CA THR A 163 20.15 0.43 -18.71
C THR A 163 21.27 1.37 -18.27
N LEU A 164 22.52 0.97 -18.47
CA LEU A 164 23.70 1.82 -18.39
C LEU A 164 24.32 1.90 -19.78
N LYS A 165 24.32 3.10 -20.38
CA LYS A 165 24.85 3.32 -21.73
C LYS A 165 26.22 3.98 -21.68
N PHE A 166 27.27 3.22 -21.98
CA PHE A 166 28.65 3.69 -22.07
C PHE A 166 29.04 4.00 -23.50
N ARG A 167 29.59 5.20 -23.71
CA ARG A 167 30.11 5.65 -25.01
C ARG A 167 31.18 6.71 -24.79
N SER A 168 32.07 6.91 -25.75
CA SER A 168 33.02 8.03 -25.80
C SER A 168 32.29 9.38 -25.96
N TRP A 169 32.78 10.42 -25.30
CA TRP A 169 32.21 11.76 -25.45
C TRP A 169 32.74 12.50 -26.68
N THR A 170 34.04 12.35 -26.96
CA THR A 170 34.75 13.09 -28.02
C THR A 170 35.00 12.27 -29.28
N TYR A 171 35.22 10.96 -29.16
CA TYR A 171 35.56 10.11 -30.29
C TYR A 171 34.35 9.37 -30.86
N ASP A 172 34.37 9.17 -32.17
CA ASP A 172 33.37 8.39 -32.90
C ASP A 172 33.87 6.97 -33.24
N TYR A 173 32.96 6.12 -33.75
CA TYR A 173 33.29 4.76 -34.20
C TYR A 173 34.39 4.69 -35.28
N THR A 174 34.64 5.80 -36.00
CA THR A 174 35.71 5.89 -37.00
C THR A 174 37.11 6.06 -36.40
N GLU A 175 37.21 6.33 -35.09
CA GLU A 175 38.48 6.56 -34.39
C GLU A 175 38.73 5.55 -33.28
N ILE A 176 37.67 5.18 -32.56
CA ILE A 176 37.71 4.27 -31.42
C ILE A 176 36.63 3.20 -31.60
N ASP A 177 37.02 1.94 -31.38
CA ASP A 177 36.08 0.83 -31.33
C ASP A 177 35.90 0.32 -29.90
N LEU A 178 34.65 0.28 -29.43
CA LEU A 178 34.29 -0.28 -28.12
C LEU A 178 33.94 -1.77 -28.28
N VAL A 179 34.76 -2.63 -27.69
CA VAL A 179 34.60 -4.08 -27.74
C VAL A 179 34.22 -4.58 -26.35
N LEU A 180 33.17 -5.42 -26.29
CA LEU A 180 32.74 -6.05 -25.05
C LEU A 180 33.64 -7.27 -24.77
N ASN A 181 34.29 -7.33 -23.60
CA ASN A 181 35.12 -8.49 -23.26
C ASN A 181 34.27 -9.74 -22.99
N THR A 182 33.18 -9.57 -22.23
CA THR A 182 32.23 -10.63 -21.85
C THR A 182 30.81 -10.18 -22.15
N GLY A 183 29.95 -11.08 -22.65
CA GLY A 183 28.52 -10.80 -22.89
C GLY A 183 27.70 -10.53 -21.63
N TRP A 184 28.31 -10.66 -20.45
CA TRP A 184 27.69 -10.50 -19.14
C TRP A 184 28.59 -9.65 -18.25
N ALA A 185 27.98 -8.85 -17.38
CA ALA A 185 28.70 -8.16 -16.32
C ALA A 185 29.09 -9.16 -15.23
N THR A 186 30.30 -9.05 -14.68
CA THR A 186 30.76 -9.93 -13.61
C THR A 186 30.31 -9.43 -12.23
N MET A 187 30.15 -10.35 -11.29
CA MET A 187 29.66 -10.07 -9.93
C MET A 187 30.57 -10.70 -8.87
N ASP A 188 31.87 -10.82 -9.17
CA ASP A 188 32.83 -11.59 -8.36
C ASP A 188 32.99 -11.02 -6.93
N ASP A 189 32.95 -9.70 -6.78
CA ASP A 189 33.01 -8.98 -5.50
C ASP A 189 31.66 -8.36 -5.11
N PHE A 190 30.55 -9.00 -5.47
CA PHE A 190 29.22 -8.46 -5.24
C PHE A 190 28.73 -8.63 -3.80
N THR A 191 28.27 -7.52 -3.22
CA THR A 191 27.57 -7.49 -1.93
C THR A 191 26.05 -7.38 -2.16
N PRO A 192 25.26 -8.36 -1.71
CA PRO A 192 23.82 -8.39 -1.99
C PRO A 192 23.07 -7.23 -1.33
N SER A 193 22.08 -6.69 -2.04
CA SER A 193 21.22 -5.63 -1.52
C SER A 193 20.06 -6.20 -0.67
N GLY A 194 19.67 -5.43 0.34
CA GLY A 194 18.53 -5.76 1.21
C GLY A 194 17.16 -5.50 0.57
N GLU A 195 17.10 -4.67 -0.48
CA GLU A 195 15.83 -4.28 -1.13
C GLU A 195 15.65 -4.93 -2.52
N TRP A 196 16.74 -5.22 -3.23
CA TRP A 196 16.71 -5.66 -4.62
C TRP A 196 17.51 -6.95 -4.81
N ASP A 197 16.98 -7.85 -5.63
CA ASP A 197 17.68 -8.99 -6.18
C ASP A 197 18.01 -8.74 -7.65
N ILE A 198 19.23 -9.11 -8.05
CA ILE A 198 19.67 -9.04 -9.44
C ILE A 198 19.33 -10.37 -10.09
N ILE A 199 18.53 -10.34 -11.15
CA ILE A 199 18.18 -11.54 -11.91
C ILE A 199 19.27 -11.76 -12.97
N GLU A 200 19.49 -10.75 -13.82
CA GLU A 200 20.40 -10.84 -14.97
C GLU A 200 21.08 -9.49 -15.25
N LEU A 201 22.33 -9.55 -15.74
CA LEU A 201 23.15 -8.39 -16.15
C LEU A 201 23.80 -8.60 -17.55
N PRO A 202 23.00 -8.70 -18.63
CA PRO A 202 23.57 -8.86 -19.97
C PRO A 202 24.20 -7.55 -20.47
N GLY A 203 25.33 -7.69 -21.17
CA GLY A 203 25.98 -6.61 -21.89
C GLY A 203 25.77 -6.76 -23.39
N ARG A 204 25.40 -5.68 -24.07
CA ARG A 204 25.23 -5.63 -25.52
C ARG A 204 25.97 -4.45 -26.12
N ARG A 205 26.53 -4.67 -27.30
CA ARG A 205 27.11 -3.61 -28.14
C ARG A 205 26.07 -3.19 -29.17
N THR A 206 25.75 -1.90 -29.24
CA THR A 206 24.77 -1.38 -30.21
C THR A 206 25.49 -0.53 -31.24
N ILE A 207 25.21 -0.83 -32.51
CA ILE A 207 25.65 -0.04 -33.66
C ILE A 207 24.39 0.44 -34.37
N CYS A 208 24.28 1.73 -34.65
CA CYS A 208 23.11 2.28 -35.33
C CYS A 208 23.27 2.14 -36.85
N PRO A 209 22.36 1.46 -37.57
CA PRO A 209 22.46 1.32 -39.03
C PRO A 209 22.32 2.66 -39.77
N LEU A 210 21.60 3.63 -39.19
CA LEU A 210 21.37 4.95 -39.75
C LEU A 210 22.54 5.92 -39.52
N ASP A 211 23.34 5.68 -38.48
CA ASP A 211 24.45 6.54 -38.09
C ASP A 211 25.72 5.71 -37.91
N PRO A 212 26.58 5.62 -38.94
CA PRO A 212 27.74 4.75 -38.92
C PRO A 212 28.85 5.23 -37.96
N THR A 213 28.74 6.42 -37.36
CA THR A 213 29.68 6.90 -36.33
C THR A 213 29.25 6.48 -34.92
N TYR A 214 28.03 5.99 -34.75
CA TYR A 214 27.47 5.63 -33.46
C TYR A 214 27.92 4.23 -33.01
N VAL A 215 28.60 4.18 -31.87
CA VAL A 215 28.86 2.94 -31.14
C VAL A 215 28.57 3.15 -29.65
N ASP A 216 27.84 2.23 -29.04
CA ASP A 216 27.68 2.19 -27.59
C ASP A 216 27.82 0.77 -27.04
N VAL A 217 28.14 0.70 -25.75
CA VAL A 217 28.07 -0.51 -24.95
C VAL A 217 27.01 -0.28 -23.87
N THR A 218 25.95 -1.07 -23.93
CA THR A 218 24.83 -0.98 -23.00
C THR A 218 24.81 -2.21 -22.11
N TYR A 219 24.78 -2.01 -20.79
CA TYR A 219 24.49 -3.06 -19.82
C TYR A 219 23.06 -2.92 -19.32
N ASP A 220 22.26 -3.98 -19.45
CA ASP A 220 20.89 -4.01 -18.95
C ASP A 220 20.88 -4.63 -17.54
N PHE A 221 20.19 -3.99 -16.60
CA PHE A 221 20.05 -4.39 -15.21
C PHE A 221 18.62 -4.85 -14.99
N ILE A 222 18.42 -6.16 -15.00
CA ILE A 222 17.13 -6.78 -14.71
C ILE A 222 17.09 -7.10 -13.21
N ILE A 223 16.39 -6.26 -12.46
CA ILE A 223 16.32 -6.32 -11.00
C ILE A 223 14.90 -6.55 -10.51
N LYS A 224 14.75 -7.30 -9.42
CA LYS A 224 13.46 -7.61 -8.79
C LYS A 224 13.44 -7.11 -7.35
N ARG A 225 12.33 -6.48 -6.95
CA ARG A 225 12.18 -5.97 -5.60
C ARG A 225 11.84 -7.09 -4.60
N LYS A 226 12.40 -7.00 -3.39
CA LYS A 226 11.98 -7.79 -2.23
C LYS A 226 10.72 -7.17 -1.60
N PRO A 227 9.55 -7.83 -1.66
CA PRO A 227 8.27 -7.19 -1.35
C PRO A 227 7.93 -7.14 0.15
N LEU A 228 8.71 -7.82 1.01
CA LEU A 228 8.32 -8.09 2.41
C LEU A 228 8.07 -6.82 3.22
N PHE A 229 8.95 -5.83 3.11
CA PHE A 229 8.82 -4.55 3.81
C PHE A 229 7.50 -3.83 3.45
N TYR A 230 7.19 -3.75 2.17
CA TYR A 230 5.99 -3.09 1.66
C TYR A 230 4.72 -3.92 1.94
N THR A 231 4.83 -5.25 1.94
CA THR A 231 3.71 -6.14 2.26
C THR A 231 3.26 -5.95 3.71
N ILE A 232 4.20 -5.94 4.66
CA ILE A 232 3.88 -5.78 6.08
C ILE A 232 3.40 -4.35 6.40
N ASN A 233 4.07 -3.33 5.86
CA ASN A 233 3.82 -1.94 6.27
C ASN A 233 2.77 -1.21 5.44
N LEU A 234 2.44 -1.68 4.23
CA LEU A 234 1.43 -1.06 3.37
C LEU A 234 0.23 -1.98 3.12
N ILE A 235 0.46 -3.24 2.70
CA ILE A 235 -0.63 -4.12 2.28
C ILE A 235 -1.47 -4.57 3.48
N ILE A 236 -0.85 -5.07 4.56
CA ILE A 236 -1.58 -5.56 5.74
C ILE A 236 -2.46 -4.46 6.38
N PRO A 237 -1.95 -3.25 6.69
CA PRO A 237 -2.79 -2.18 7.23
C PRO A 237 -3.93 -1.78 6.30
N CYS A 238 -3.70 -1.77 4.98
CA CYS A 238 -4.73 -1.45 4.01
C CYS A 238 -5.88 -2.47 4.04
N ILE A 239 -5.57 -3.77 4.12
CA ILE A 239 -6.59 -4.83 4.23
C ILE A 239 -7.37 -4.70 5.54
N LEU A 240 -6.68 -4.40 6.66
CA LEU A 240 -7.32 -4.17 7.95
C LEU A 240 -8.24 -2.95 7.95
N ILE A 241 -7.85 -1.85 7.32
CA ILE A 241 -8.71 -0.66 7.19
C ILE A 241 -9.95 -0.97 6.37
N THR A 242 -9.82 -1.75 5.29
CA THR A 242 -10.97 -2.17 4.48
C THR A 242 -11.93 -3.09 5.22
N SER A 243 -11.44 -3.96 6.11
CA SER A 243 -12.31 -4.79 6.94
C SER A 243 -13.03 -3.96 8.01
N LEU A 244 -12.37 -2.96 8.60
CA LEU A 244 -12.99 -2.00 9.52
C LEU A 244 -14.12 -1.19 8.85
N ALA A 245 -13.95 -0.83 7.57
CA ALA A 245 -15.00 -0.13 6.81
C ALA A 245 -16.30 -0.94 6.67
N ILE A 246 -16.18 -2.27 6.53
CA ILE A 246 -17.33 -3.18 6.47
C ILE A 246 -17.95 -3.37 7.86
N LEU A 247 -17.11 -3.46 8.89
CA LEU A 247 -17.53 -3.66 10.28
C LEU A 247 -18.45 -2.53 10.79
N VAL A 248 -18.38 -1.33 10.20
CA VAL A 248 -19.28 -0.19 10.50
C VAL A 248 -20.75 -0.57 10.38
N PHE A 249 -21.14 -1.36 9.37
CA PHE A 249 -22.54 -1.80 9.16
C PHE A 249 -22.98 -2.92 10.11
N TYR A 250 -22.06 -3.45 10.90
CA TYR A 250 -22.38 -4.41 11.95
C TYR A 250 -22.67 -3.71 13.29
N LEU A 251 -22.18 -2.48 13.46
CA LEU A 251 -22.31 -1.72 14.70
C LEU A 251 -23.73 -1.13 14.83
N PRO A 252 -24.45 -1.38 15.93
CA PRO A 252 -25.79 -0.84 16.12
C PRO A 252 -25.77 0.70 16.20
N SER A 253 -26.78 1.32 15.59
CA SER A 253 -26.95 2.78 15.56
C SER A 253 -27.22 3.40 16.93
N ASP A 254 -27.70 2.63 17.90
CA ASP A 254 -27.92 3.10 19.27
C ASP A 254 -26.61 3.53 19.98
N CYS A 255 -25.45 3.01 19.57
CA CYS A 255 -24.17 3.25 20.26
C CYS A 255 -23.53 4.62 19.98
N GLY A 256 -24.05 5.45 19.06
CA GLY A 256 -23.52 6.80 18.77
C GLY A 256 -22.09 6.87 18.19
N GLN A 257 -21.28 5.82 18.33
CA GLN A 257 -19.87 5.75 17.88
C GLN A 257 -19.71 5.40 16.39
N LYS A 258 -20.81 5.05 15.71
CA LYS A 258 -20.82 4.65 14.28
C LYS A 258 -20.19 5.71 13.38
N MET A 259 -20.53 6.98 13.60
CA MET A 259 -19.98 8.11 12.83
C MET A 259 -18.50 8.36 13.11
N THR A 260 -18.06 8.19 14.36
CA THR A 260 -16.66 8.35 14.75
C THR A 260 -15.77 7.29 14.08
N LEU A 261 -16.23 6.04 14.04
CA LEU A 261 -15.51 4.95 13.36
C LEU A 261 -15.39 5.23 11.86
N CYS A 262 -16.48 5.66 11.22
CA CYS A 262 -16.52 6.04 9.81
C CYS A 262 -15.48 7.12 9.45
N ILE A 263 -15.46 8.22 10.22
CA ILE A 263 -14.56 9.35 9.98
C ILE A 263 -13.09 8.93 10.21
N SER A 264 -12.83 8.14 11.25
CA SER A 264 -11.48 7.65 11.57
C SER A 264 -10.94 6.74 10.46
N VAL A 265 -11.77 5.86 9.90
CA VAL A 265 -11.41 5.00 8.76
C VAL A 265 -11.09 5.82 7.51
N LEU A 266 -11.89 6.85 7.21
CA LEU A 266 -11.63 7.75 6.07
C LEU A 266 -10.30 8.49 6.23
N LEU A 267 -10.03 9.04 7.42
CA LEU A 267 -8.78 9.76 7.70
C LEU A 267 -7.56 8.85 7.64
N ALA A 268 -7.67 7.62 8.16
CA ALA A 268 -6.60 6.64 8.02
C ALA A 268 -6.30 6.34 6.54
N LEU A 269 -7.34 6.14 5.72
CA LEU A 269 -7.21 5.86 4.30
C LEU A 269 -6.55 7.02 3.54
N THR A 270 -6.92 8.27 3.81
CA THR A 270 -6.29 9.44 3.18
C THR A 270 -4.81 9.56 3.55
N VAL A 271 -4.43 9.28 4.81
CA VAL A 271 -3.02 9.25 5.23
C VAL A 271 -2.23 8.17 4.48
N PHE A 272 -2.77 6.96 4.33
CA PHE A 272 -2.13 5.89 3.56
C PHE A 272 -1.98 6.24 2.07
N LEU A 273 -2.97 6.91 1.48
CA LEU A 273 -2.89 7.40 0.10
C LEU A 273 -1.76 8.44 -0.05
N LEU A 274 -1.65 9.39 0.87
CA LEU A 274 -0.58 10.40 0.88
C LEU A 274 0.81 9.76 1.08
N LEU A 275 0.90 8.70 1.88
CA LEU A 275 2.13 7.95 2.06
C LEU A 275 2.58 7.31 0.73
N ILE A 276 1.65 6.68 0.00
CA ILE A 276 1.95 6.05 -1.29
C ILE A 276 2.34 7.06 -2.36
N SER A 277 1.69 8.23 -2.42
CA SER A 277 2.07 9.28 -3.36
C SER A 277 3.47 9.86 -3.10
N LYS A 278 4.04 9.64 -1.91
CA LYS A 278 5.42 10.02 -1.59
C LYS A 278 6.45 8.94 -1.93
N ILE A 279 6.06 7.66 -1.88
CA ILE A 279 6.95 6.52 -2.16
C ILE A 279 7.05 6.25 -3.67
N VAL A 280 5.94 6.36 -4.38
CA VAL A 280 5.87 6.09 -5.82
C VAL A 280 6.21 7.38 -6.58
N PRO A 281 7.08 7.33 -7.62
CA PRO A 281 7.41 8.51 -8.40
C PRO A 281 6.15 9.10 -9.08
N PRO A 282 6.05 10.44 -9.20
CA PRO A 282 4.92 11.09 -9.85
C PRO A 282 4.98 10.87 -11.36
N THR A 283 4.50 9.72 -11.81
CA THR A 283 4.44 9.33 -13.22
C THR A 283 2.99 9.08 -13.63
N SER A 284 2.59 9.59 -14.79
CA SER A 284 1.23 9.48 -15.31
C SER A 284 1.03 8.29 -16.26
N LEU A 285 2.09 7.54 -16.55
CA LEU A 285 2.08 6.45 -17.52
C LEU A 285 1.19 5.30 -17.06
N ASP A 286 1.27 4.95 -15.78
CA ASP A 286 0.44 3.93 -15.17
C ASP A 286 0.28 4.19 -13.66
N VAL A 287 -0.92 3.93 -13.14
CA VAL A 287 -1.19 3.99 -11.70
C VAL A 287 -0.85 2.62 -11.09
N PRO A 288 -0.08 2.56 -9.99
CA PRO A 288 0.25 1.30 -9.33
C PRO A 288 -1.01 0.57 -8.86
N LEU A 289 -0.98 -0.76 -8.86
CA LEU A 289 -2.13 -1.57 -8.45
C LEU A 289 -2.63 -1.21 -7.03
N ILE A 290 -1.71 -0.99 -6.09
CA ILE A 290 -2.05 -0.56 -4.73
C ILE A 290 -2.77 0.79 -4.72
N GLY A 291 -2.41 1.71 -5.63
CA GLY A 291 -3.07 3.00 -5.80
C GLY A 291 -4.48 2.83 -6.35
N LYS A 292 -4.68 1.95 -7.34
CA LYS A 292 -6.02 1.59 -7.84
C LYS A 292 -6.90 0.99 -6.73
N TYR A 293 -6.33 0.11 -5.90
CA TYR A 293 -7.01 -0.47 -4.75
C TYR A 293 -7.40 0.58 -3.70
N LEU A 294 -6.49 1.49 -3.35
CA LEU A 294 -6.78 2.58 -2.41
C LEU A 294 -7.84 3.56 -2.94
N MET A 295 -7.81 3.88 -4.23
CA MET A 295 -8.83 4.72 -4.85
C MET A 295 -10.20 4.03 -4.83
N PHE A 296 -10.26 2.74 -5.17
CA PHE A 296 -11.49 1.94 -5.08
C PHE A 296 -12.04 1.91 -3.65
N THR A 297 -11.18 1.67 -2.66
CA THR A 297 -11.59 1.62 -1.25
C THR A 297 -11.98 2.99 -0.72
N MET A 298 -11.36 4.08 -1.16
CA MET A 298 -11.75 5.45 -0.82
C MET A 298 -13.17 5.78 -1.27
N VAL A 299 -13.50 5.42 -2.52
CA VAL A 299 -14.84 5.59 -3.09
C VAL A 299 -15.85 4.73 -2.31
N LEU A 300 -15.51 3.47 -2.04
CA LEU A 300 -16.35 2.54 -1.27
C LEU A 300 -16.62 3.06 0.16
N VAL A 301 -15.59 3.55 0.85
CA VAL A 301 -15.73 4.13 2.20
C VAL A 301 -16.60 5.39 2.15
N THR A 302 -16.46 6.23 1.13
CA THR A 302 -17.28 7.45 0.99
C THR A 302 -18.76 7.11 0.81
N PHE A 303 -19.08 6.13 -0.04
CA PHE A 303 -20.45 5.62 -0.14
C PHE A 303 -20.93 4.99 1.18
N SER A 304 -20.05 4.29 1.90
CA SER A 304 -20.38 3.73 3.21
C SER A 304 -20.75 4.79 4.25
N ILE A 305 -20.04 5.93 4.27
CA ILE A 305 -20.35 7.06 5.16
C ILE A 305 -21.72 7.65 4.83
N VAL A 306 -21.99 7.92 3.54
CA VAL A 306 -23.27 8.49 3.10
C VAL A 306 -24.44 7.57 3.48
N THR A 307 -24.32 6.27 3.20
CA THR A 307 -25.34 5.29 3.58
C THR A 307 -25.51 5.17 5.09
N SER A 308 -24.42 5.24 5.88
CA SER A 308 -24.48 5.23 7.35
C SER A 308 -25.22 6.46 7.91
N VAL A 309 -25.02 7.64 7.33
CA VAL A 309 -25.79 8.85 7.69
C VAL A 309 -27.27 8.68 7.35
N CYS A 310 -27.58 8.09 6.20
CA CYS A 310 -28.97 7.78 5.83
C CYS A 310 -29.63 6.79 6.81
N VAL A 311 -28.93 5.72 7.20
CA VAL A 311 -29.42 4.75 8.19
C VAL A 311 -29.65 5.41 9.54
N LEU A 312 -28.72 6.26 9.98
CA LEU A 312 -28.85 7.00 11.24
C LEU A 312 -30.06 7.96 11.21
N ASN A 313 -30.29 8.64 10.09
CA ASN A 313 -31.48 9.49 9.91
C ASN A 313 -32.78 8.66 10.02
N VAL A 314 -32.84 7.48 9.41
CA VAL A 314 -34.01 6.58 9.53
C VAL A 314 -34.19 6.08 10.97
N HIS A 315 -33.09 5.77 11.67
CA HIS A 315 -33.12 5.27 13.04
C HIS A 315 -33.70 6.28 14.05
N HIS A 316 -33.41 7.57 13.89
CA HIS A 316 -33.88 8.62 14.79
C HIS A 316 -35.23 9.23 14.40
N ARG A 317 -36.00 8.58 13.49
CA ARG A 317 -37.35 9.05 13.14
C ARG A 317 -38.34 8.77 14.27
N SER A 318 -39.10 9.80 14.65
CA SER A 318 -40.19 9.70 15.61
C SER A 318 -41.56 9.70 14.91
N PRO A 319 -42.59 9.04 15.50
CA PRO A 319 -43.96 9.08 14.99
C PRO A 319 -44.56 10.50 14.98
N SER A 320 -44.10 11.39 15.87
CA SER A 320 -44.54 12.78 15.93
C SER A 320 -44.09 13.63 14.74
N THR A 321 -43.02 13.24 14.04
CA THR A 321 -42.46 14.00 12.92
C THR A 321 -42.70 13.34 11.56
N HIS A 322 -42.73 12.00 11.51
CA HIS A 322 -42.81 11.25 10.27
C HIS A 322 -43.85 10.13 10.35
N THR A 323 -44.69 10.04 9.32
CA THR A 323 -45.61 8.91 9.12
C THR A 323 -44.93 7.82 8.29
N MET A 324 -45.12 6.55 8.66
CA MET A 324 -44.51 5.42 7.96
C MET A 324 -45.34 5.04 6.72
N PRO A 325 -44.80 5.19 5.49
CA PRO A 325 -45.53 4.85 4.28
C PRO A 325 -45.79 3.33 4.17
N SER A 326 -46.92 2.97 3.55
CA SER A 326 -47.32 1.56 3.37
C SER A 326 -46.30 0.74 2.58
N TRP A 327 -45.64 1.36 1.59
CA TRP A 327 -44.62 0.69 0.78
C TRP A 327 -43.35 0.35 1.58
N VAL A 328 -42.99 1.16 2.59
CA VAL A 328 -41.83 0.90 3.48
C VAL A 328 -42.10 -0.35 4.31
N LYS A 329 -43.34 -0.51 4.81
CA LYS A 329 -43.75 -1.69 5.57
C LYS A 329 -43.64 -2.97 4.73
N ASN A 330 -44.25 -3.01 3.55
CA ASN A 330 -44.18 -4.21 2.69
C ASN A 330 -42.73 -4.52 2.24
N CYS A 331 -41.92 -3.51 1.94
CA CYS A 331 -40.57 -3.74 1.42
C CYS A 331 -39.59 -4.13 2.54
N PHE A 332 -39.46 -3.30 3.58
CA PHE A 332 -38.42 -3.43 4.61
C PHE A 332 -38.84 -4.26 5.82
N ILE A 333 -40.13 -4.42 6.11
CA ILE A 333 -40.60 -5.22 7.25
C ILE A 333 -41.02 -6.63 6.81
N GLU A 334 -41.65 -6.79 5.64
CA GLU A 334 -42.17 -8.09 5.20
C GLU A 334 -41.22 -8.84 4.24
N ARG A 335 -40.73 -8.17 3.19
CA ARG A 335 -40.01 -8.85 2.09
C ARG A 335 -38.51 -8.98 2.32
N LEU A 336 -37.82 -7.90 2.69
CA LEU A 336 -36.35 -7.87 2.86
C LEU A 336 -35.83 -8.74 4.02
N PRO A 337 -36.48 -8.80 5.19
CA PRO A 337 -36.00 -9.64 6.29
C PRO A 337 -36.00 -11.13 5.96
N VAL A 338 -36.99 -11.58 5.17
CA VAL A 338 -37.08 -12.97 4.67
C VAL A 338 -35.91 -13.27 3.73
N PHE A 339 -35.55 -12.33 2.84
CA PHE A 339 -34.40 -12.47 1.96
C PHE A 339 -33.05 -12.45 2.72
N LEU A 340 -32.96 -11.67 3.80
CA LEU A 340 -31.77 -11.54 4.65
C LEU A 340 -31.71 -12.57 5.80
N PHE A 341 -32.63 -13.53 5.83
CA PHE A 341 -32.78 -14.55 6.88
C PHE A 341 -32.86 -14.00 8.32
N MET A 342 -33.43 -12.80 8.49
CA MET A 342 -33.69 -12.25 9.82
C MET A 342 -35.06 -12.70 10.32
N LYS A 343 -35.08 -13.31 11.50
CA LYS A 343 -36.32 -13.44 12.27
C LYS A 343 -36.56 -12.13 13.00
N ARG A 344 -37.75 -11.56 12.83
CA ARG A 344 -38.20 -10.43 13.66
C ARG A 344 -38.07 -10.88 15.12
N PRO A 345 -37.43 -10.09 16.00
CA PRO A 345 -37.54 -10.33 17.43
C PRO A 345 -39.02 -10.39 17.72
N GLU A 346 -39.51 -11.53 18.22
CA GLU A 346 -40.90 -11.60 18.64
C GLU A 346 -41.05 -10.58 19.75
N ASN A 347 -41.67 -9.45 19.42
CA ASN A 347 -42.32 -8.62 20.40
C ASN A 347 -43.41 -9.51 21.00
N HIS A 348 -43.03 -10.32 22.00
CA HIS A 348 -43.91 -10.65 23.10
C HIS A 348 -44.29 -9.33 23.74
N SER A 349 -45.17 -8.61 23.05
CA SER A 349 -45.90 -7.52 23.62
C SER A 349 -46.59 -8.12 24.83
N ALA A 350 -46.09 -7.74 26.00
CA ALA A 350 -46.88 -7.79 27.21
C ALA A 350 -48.28 -7.22 26.91
N SER A 351 -48.39 -6.25 25.98
CA SER A 351 -49.61 -5.70 25.40
C SER A 351 -50.47 -6.66 24.54
N GLN A 352 -49.95 -7.62 23.74
CA GLN A 352 -50.80 -8.68 23.13
C GLN A 352 -51.19 -9.75 24.14
N LYS A 353 -50.29 -10.13 25.06
CA LYS A 353 -50.64 -11.06 26.14
C LYS A 353 -51.71 -10.45 27.05
N LEU A 354 -51.63 -9.16 27.40
CA LEU A 354 -52.67 -8.42 28.10
C LEU A 354 -53.93 -8.22 27.27
N ARG A 355 -53.84 -7.96 25.95
CA ARG A 355 -55.03 -7.89 25.07
C ARG A 355 -55.74 -9.24 24.99
N ASN A 356 -55.01 -10.34 24.82
CA ASN A 356 -55.58 -11.68 24.79
C ASN A 356 -56.12 -12.09 26.17
N TYR A 357 -55.45 -11.70 27.25
CA TYR A 357 -55.93 -11.89 28.63
C TYR A 357 -57.19 -11.06 28.92
N ARG A 358 -57.24 -9.77 28.54
CA ARG A 358 -58.45 -8.91 28.64
C ARG A 358 -59.60 -9.45 27.78
N ARG A 359 -59.30 -9.93 26.57
CA ARG A 359 -60.29 -10.52 25.66
C ARG A 359 -60.86 -11.82 26.24
N ASN A 360 -60.01 -12.66 26.85
CA ASN A 360 -60.45 -13.85 27.58
C ASN A 360 -61.27 -13.50 28.83
N MET A 361 -60.89 -12.47 29.60
CA MET A 361 -61.66 -11.97 30.75
C MET A 361 -63.02 -11.37 30.36
N GLN A 362 -63.11 -10.66 29.23
CA GLN A 362 -64.39 -10.18 28.69
C GLN A 362 -65.26 -11.33 28.16
N MET A 363 -64.65 -12.42 27.67
CA MET A 363 -65.38 -13.60 27.24
C MET A 363 -65.91 -14.41 28.44
N GLU A 364 -65.13 -14.51 29.52
CA GLU A 364 -65.56 -15.10 30.80
C GLU A 364 -66.66 -14.28 31.48
N SER A 365 -66.61 -12.94 31.43
CA SER A 365 -67.69 -12.11 31.98
C SER A 365 -68.99 -12.18 31.17
N PHE A 366 -68.91 -12.43 29.85
CA PHE A 366 -70.07 -12.71 29.00
C PHE A 366 -70.64 -14.13 29.19
N GLN A 367 -69.82 -15.11 29.58
CA GLN A 367 -70.31 -16.46 29.91
C GLN A 367 -70.90 -16.57 31.32
N ASN A 368 -70.46 -15.73 32.28
CA ASN A 368 -71.00 -15.70 33.64
C ASN A 368 -72.18 -14.72 33.85
N SER A 369 -72.62 -14.00 32.82
CA SER A 369 -73.79 -13.13 32.87
C SER A 369 -75.07 -13.82 32.38
N ASN A 370 -75.36 -15.00 32.95
CA ASN A 370 -76.70 -15.63 32.94
C ASN A 370 -77.57 -15.20 34.13
N TYR A 371 -77.31 -14.03 34.71
CA TYR A 371 -78.30 -13.34 35.56
C TYR A 371 -78.84 -12.13 34.79
N SER A 372 -79.93 -12.36 34.06
CA SER A 372 -80.79 -11.31 33.57
C SER A 372 -81.33 -10.51 34.77
N VAL A 373 -80.87 -9.27 34.96
CA VAL A 373 -81.62 -8.30 35.75
C VAL A 373 -82.79 -7.86 34.88
N ASN A 374 -83.92 -8.55 35.04
CA ASN A 374 -85.18 -8.20 34.38
C ASN A 374 -85.63 -6.82 34.90
N MET A 375 -85.52 -5.81 34.04
CA MET A 375 -85.92 -4.43 34.31
C MET A 375 -87.40 -4.19 34.02
N THR A 376 -88.27 -5.13 34.44
CA THR A 376 -89.74 -4.99 34.31
C THR A 376 -90.47 -5.71 35.44
N THR A 377 -90.33 -5.23 36.68
CA THR A 377 -91.32 -5.39 37.76
C THR A 377 -90.93 -4.50 38.94
N ALA A 378 -91.24 -3.21 38.82
CA ALA A 378 -91.31 -2.31 39.97
C ALA A 378 -92.44 -1.32 39.72
N ARG A 379 -93.68 -1.79 39.86
CA ARG A 379 -94.83 -0.89 40.05
C ARG A 379 -94.87 -0.49 41.54
N PRO A 380 -95.12 0.78 41.87
CA PRO A 380 -95.30 1.22 43.24
C PRO A 380 -96.63 0.69 43.79
N ARG A 381 -96.61 0.09 44.98
CA ARG A 381 -97.84 -0.14 45.75
C ARG A 381 -98.04 1.05 46.68
N ASP A 382 -99.10 1.81 46.45
CA ASP A 382 -99.67 2.71 47.45
C ASP A 382 -100.28 1.90 48.61
N PRO A 383 -100.22 2.37 49.86
CA PRO A 383 -100.88 1.73 50.99
C PRO A 383 -102.31 2.27 51.16
N MET A 384 -103.31 1.38 51.22
CA MET A 384 -104.61 1.70 51.83
C MET A 384 -104.71 1.04 53.20
N VAL A 385 -105.19 1.86 54.12
CA VAL A 385 -105.38 1.69 55.56
C VAL A 385 -106.46 0.66 55.89
N ASN A 386 -106.25 -0.12 56.95
CA ASN A 386 -107.22 -0.36 58.02
C ASN A 386 -106.50 -0.92 59.27
N ASP A 387 -106.64 -0.20 60.38
CA ASP A 387 -106.16 -0.42 61.76
C ASP A 387 -106.88 -1.59 62.47
N PRO A 388 -106.66 -1.92 63.77
CA PRO A 388 -105.49 -1.71 64.67
C PRO A 388 -105.11 -2.96 65.52
N SER A 389 -103.87 -3.05 66.03
CA SER A 389 -103.60 -3.34 67.46
C SER A 389 -102.10 -3.47 67.82
N GLU A 390 -101.76 -2.71 68.87
CA GLU A 390 -100.70 -2.90 69.88
C GLU A 390 -99.20 -2.73 69.54
N ASN A 391 -98.68 -1.62 70.08
CA ASN A 391 -97.47 -1.50 70.91
C ASN A 391 -96.16 -2.09 70.36
N LEU A 392 -95.20 -1.24 69.98
CA LEU A 392 -94.22 -0.61 70.90
C LEU A 392 -93.10 0.06 70.08
N ARG A 393 -92.86 1.36 70.37
CA ARG A 393 -91.60 2.12 70.23
C ARG A 393 -90.46 1.51 69.40
N ASN A 394 -90.05 2.16 68.31
CA ASN A 394 -88.86 3.02 68.31
C ASN A 394 -88.60 3.66 66.94
N GLN A 395 -88.09 4.88 67.04
CA GLN A 395 -87.86 5.87 66.00
C GLN A 395 -86.44 5.68 65.43
N GLU A 396 -86.30 5.38 64.13
CA GLU A 396 -85.01 5.47 63.43
C GLU A 396 -85.11 6.33 62.15
N SER A 397 -84.64 7.56 62.29
CA SER A 397 -83.55 8.14 61.50
C SER A 397 -83.56 7.91 59.98
N ARG A 398 -84.16 8.87 59.28
CA ARG A 398 -84.01 9.13 57.84
C ARG A 398 -82.55 9.48 57.51
N TYR A 399 -81.73 8.49 57.12
CA TYR A 399 -80.39 8.73 56.54
C TYR A 399 -80.49 9.15 55.07
N ARG A 400 -80.11 10.40 54.82
CA ARG A 400 -79.92 11.01 53.51
C ARG A 400 -78.54 10.59 53.00
N TYR A 401 -78.46 9.55 52.16
CA TYR A 401 -77.20 9.20 51.47
C TYR A 401 -76.79 10.31 50.47
N PRO A 402 -75.51 10.72 50.42
CA PRO A 402 -75.09 11.94 49.73
C PRO A 402 -74.76 11.68 48.25
N ARG A 403 -75.39 12.45 47.37
CA ARG A 403 -75.13 12.53 45.91
C ARG A 403 -73.68 12.93 45.55
N ARG A 404 -72.87 13.35 46.53
CA ARG A 404 -71.47 13.77 46.40
C ARG A 404 -70.50 12.60 46.16
N TYR A 405 -70.80 11.41 46.70
CA TYR A 405 -69.94 10.23 46.58
C TYR A 405 -69.83 9.70 45.13
N ASN A 406 -70.88 9.89 44.33
CA ASN A 406 -70.87 9.48 42.93
C ASN A 406 -69.97 10.36 42.05
N GLN A 407 -69.76 11.63 42.42
CA GLN A 407 -68.96 12.54 41.59
C GLN A 407 -67.46 12.29 41.76
N GLU A 408 -66.99 12.07 42.99
CA GLU A 408 -65.59 11.69 43.26
C GLU A 408 -65.23 10.33 42.64
N VAL A 409 -66.16 9.37 42.65
CA VAL A 409 -65.97 8.07 41.99
C VAL A 409 -65.96 8.21 40.47
N HIS A 410 -66.83 9.05 39.89
CA HIS A 410 -66.80 9.33 38.44
C HIS A 410 -65.50 10.03 38.01
N GLU A 411 -65.03 11.02 38.77
CA GLU A 411 -63.75 11.70 38.51
C GLU A 411 -62.55 10.74 38.62
N ALA A 412 -62.57 9.81 39.60
CA ALA A 412 -61.56 8.77 39.71
C ALA A 412 -61.60 7.77 38.54
N MET A 413 -62.81 7.38 38.08
CA MET A 413 -62.98 6.52 36.90
C MET A 413 -62.49 7.20 35.61
N ASP A 414 -62.75 8.49 35.44
CA ASP A 414 -62.24 9.28 34.32
C ASP A 414 -60.72 9.45 34.38
N GLY A 415 -60.15 9.63 35.58
CA GLY A 415 -58.70 9.63 35.79
C GLY A 415 -58.04 8.30 35.40
N VAL A 416 -58.61 7.16 35.79
CA VAL A 416 -58.12 5.82 35.39
C VAL A 416 -58.28 5.59 33.89
N LYS A 417 -59.38 6.08 33.29
CA LYS A 417 -59.61 6.01 31.85
C LYS A 417 -58.57 6.84 31.09
N PHE A 418 -58.29 8.06 31.53
CA PHE A 418 -57.25 8.92 30.97
C PHE A 418 -55.88 8.27 31.06
N ILE A 419 -55.51 7.71 32.23
CA ILE A 419 -54.24 6.98 32.39
C ILE A 419 -54.18 5.78 31.45
N SER A 420 -55.26 5.00 31.33
CA SER A 420 -55.29 3.85 30.42
C SER A 420 -55.21 4.25 28.94
N GLU A 421 -55.80 5.38 28.54
CA GLU A 421 -55.72 5.88 27.17
C GLU A 421 -54.33 6.45 26.87
N HIS A 422 -53.75 7.19 27.83
CA HIS A 422 -52.40 7.72 27.73
C HIS A 422 -51.34 6.62 27.64
N MET A 423 -51.40 5.62 28.53
CA MET A 423 -50.51 4.45 28.47
C MET A 423 -50.67 3.70 27.14
N LYS A 424 -51.89 3.62 26.59
CA LYS A 424 -52.13 2.99 25.30
C LYS A 424 -51.53 3.79 24.15
N SER A 425 -51.64 5.12 24.15
CA SER A 425 -51.00 5.96 23.14
C SER A 425 -49.47 5.90 23.21
N GLU A 426 -48.90 5.88 24.41
CA GLU A 426 -47.45 5.71 24.59
C GLU A 426 -46.96 4.35 24.07
N ASP A 427 -47.69 3.26 24.36
CA ASP A 427 -47.40 1.92 23.82
C ASP A 427 -47.47 1.90 22.28
N GLU A 428 -48.46 2.57 21.67
CA GLU A 428 -48.61 2.66 20.21
C GLU A 428 -47.46 3.47 19.59
N GLU A 429 -47.08 4.61 20.17
CA GLU A 429 -45.94 5.41 19.73
C GLU A 429 -44.62 4.64 19.85
N GLN A 430 -44.40 3.96 20.96
CA GLN A 430 -43.20 3.14 21.19
C GLN A 430 -43.10 2.01 20.16
N SER A 431 -44.21 1.35 19.83
CA SER A 431 -44.23 0.30 18.80
C SER A 431 -43.83 0.81 17.41
N ILE A 432 -44.20 2.05 17.07
CA ILE A 432 -43.84 2.66 15.79
C ILE A 432 -42.35 3.04 15.77
N ILE A 433 -41.80 3.52 16.90
CA ILE A 433 -40.37 3.79 17.03
C ILE A 433 -39.56 2.51 16.86
N GLU A 434 -40.00 1.41 17.50
CA GLU A 434 -39.36 0.10 17.34
C GLU A 434 -39.39 -0.39 15.88
N ASP A 435 -40.49 -0.18 15.17
CA ASP A 435 -40.57 -0.50 13.74
C ASP A 435 -39.58 0.34 12.89
N TRP A 436 -39.42 1.63 13.17
CA TRP A 436 -38.41 2.47 12.50
C TRP A 436 -36.97 2.00 12.78
N LYS A 437 -36.68 1.64 14.03
CA LYS A 437 -35.38 1.05 14.41
C LYS A 437 -35.15 -0.28 13.69
N TYR A 438 -36.18 -1.12 13.57
CA TYR A 438 -36.11 -2.37 12.83
C TYR A 438 -35.84 -2.13 11.34
N VAL A 439 -36.54 -1.17 10.71
CA VAL A 439 -36.28 -0.77 9.32
C VAL A 439 -34.83 -0.31 9.15
N ALA A 440 -34.32 0.53 10.04
CA ALA A 440 -32.92 0.97 10.00
C ALA A 440 -31.94 -0.21 10.10
N MET A 441 -32.20 -1.18 10.99
CA MET A 441 -31.40 -2.40 11.13
C MET A 441 -31.41 -3.27 9.86
N VAL A 442 -32.56 -3.43 9.21
CA VAL A 442 -32.69 -4.19 7.96
C VAL A 442 -31.93 -3.52 6.83
N VAL A 443 -32.02 -2.18 6.71
CA VAL A 443 -31.27 -1.40 5.73
C VAL A 443 -29.76 -1.54 5.95
N ASP A 444 -29.30 -1.46 7.21
CA ASP A 444 -27.89 -1.60 7.57
C ASP A 444 -27.30 -2.95 7.11
N ARG A 445 -28.07 -4.02 7.33
CA ARG A 445 -27.69 -5.39 6.98
C ARG A 445 -27.75 -5.66 5.49
N LEU A 446 -28.68 -5.03 4.77
CA LEU A 446 -28.71 -5.07 3.31
C LEU A 446 -27.41 -4.48 2.74
N PHE A 447 -27.04 -3.27 3.19
CA PHE A 447 -25.81 -2.62 2.76
C PHE A 447 -24.58 -3.42 3.18
N LEU A 448 -24.55 -4.01 4.38
CA LEU A 448 -23.47 -4.91 4.81
C LEU A 448 -23.20 -6.01 3.77
N TRP A 449 -24.23 -6.73 3.31
CA TRP A 449 -24.05 -7.79 2.32
C TRP A 449 -23.58 -7.26 0.96
N ILE A 450 -24.13 -6.13 0.51
CA ILE A 450 -23.71 -5.48 -0.74
C ILE A 450 -22.23 -5.09 -0.66
N PHE A 451 -21.81 -4.43 0.42
CA PHE A 451 -20.43 -4.00 0.60
C PHE A 451 -19.46 -5.17 0.77
N ILE A 452 -19.85 -6.26 1.44
CA ILE A 452 -19.04 -7.49 1.52
C ILE A 452 -18.80 -8.05 0.13
N ILE A 453 -19.85 -8.22 -0.69
CA ILE A 453 -19.73 -8.78 -2.04
C ILE A 453 -18.85 -7.86 -2.91
N VAL A 454 -19.11 -6.56 -2.90
CA VAL A 454 -18.33 -5.57 -3.68
C VAL A 454 -16.87 -5.56 -3.23
N CYS A 455 -16.59 -5.67 -1.92
CA CYS A 455 -15.23 -5.71 -1.41
C CYS A 455 -14.51 -7.01 -1.78
N ILE A 456 -15.18 -8.17 -1.70
CA ILE A 456 -14.59 -9.46 -2.09
C ILE A 456 -14.32 -9.48 -3.60
N VAL A 457 -15.28 -9.07 -4.43
CA VAL A 457 -15.11 -9.03 -5.88
C VAL A 457 -14.03 -8.01 -6.27
N GLY A 458 -14.01 -6.84 -5.64
CA GLY A 458 -13.00 -5.81 -5.88
C GLY A 458 -11.59 -6.23 -5.47
N THR A 459 -11.44 -6.85 -4.29
CA THR A 459 -10.13 -7.38 -3.82
C THR A 459 -9.65 -8.51 -4.72
N VAL A 460 -10.48 -9.53 -4.98
CA VAL A 460 -10.10 -10.65 -5.85
C VAL A 460 -9.81 -10.17 -7.27
N GLY A 461 -10.66 -9.31 -7.85
CA GLY A 461 -10.47 -8.81 -9.22
C GLY A 461 -9.18 -8.02 -9.39
N LEU A 462 -8.81 -7.19 -8.42
CA LEU A 462 -7.58 -6.38 -8.48
C LEU A 462 -6.32 -7.21 -8.19
N PHE A 463 -6.35 -8.12 -7.21
CA PHE A 463 -5.16 -8.91 -6.82
C PHE A 463 -4.95 -10.18 -7.65
N MET A 464 -5.96 -10.69 -8.37
CA MET A 464 -5.79 -11.83 -9.28
C MET A 464 -5.14 -11.44 -10.61
N GLN A 465 -5.34 -10.21 -11.08
CA GLN A 465 -4.79 -9.73 -12.35
C GLN A 465 -3.24 -9.86 -12.43
N PRO A 466 -2.45 -9.53 -11.38
CA PRO A 466 -1.01 -9.79 -11.31
C PRO A 466 -0.63 -11.27 -11.24
N LEU A 467 -1.39 -12.08 -10.49
CA LEU A 467 -1.07 -13.49 -10.26
C LEU A 467 -1.18 -14.31 -11.55
N ILE A 468 -2.17 -13.99 -12.38
CA ILE A 468 -2.37 -14.64 -13.68
C ILE A 468 -1.30 -14.21 -14.69
N GLN A 469 -0.87 -12.94 -14.67
CA GLN A 469 0.16 -12.44 -15.59
C GLN A 469 1.56 -13.04 -15.35
N ASN A 470 1.89 -13.42 -14.11
CA ASN A 470 3.13 -14.14 -13.81
C ASN A 470 3.16 -15.60 -14.33
N HIS A 471 2.05 -16.12 -14.86
CA HIS A 471 1.96 -17.47 -15.42
C HIS A 471 1.87 -17.52 -16.95
N SER A 472 1.68 -16.37 -17.61
CA SER A 472 1.86 -16.25 -19.06
C SER A 472 3.32 -15.87 -19.33
N PRO A 473 4.19 -16.78 -19.83
CA PRO A 473 5.49 -16.37 -20.35
C PRO A 473 5.23 -15.34 -21.45
N ALA A 474 5.84 -14.18 -21.33
CA ALA A 474 5.75 -13.12 -22.32
C ALA A 474 6.17 -13.69 -23.68
N ASP A 475 5.24 -13.65 -24.64
CA ASP A 475 5.53 -13.90 -26.04
C ASP A 475 6.60 -12.90 -26.49
N TYR A 476 7.79 -13.43 -26.82
CA TYR A 476 8.84 -12.71 -27.52
C TYR A 476 8.38 -12.45 -28.95
N HIS A 477 8.15 -11.17 -29.29
CA HIS A 477 8.21 -10.69 -30.67
C HIS A 477 8.86 -9.31 -30.73
#